data_AF-A0A923WC28-F1
#
_entry.id   AF-A0A923WC28-F1
#
_cell.length_a   1.000
_cell.length_b   1.000
_cell.length_c   1.000
_cell.angle_alpha   90.00
_cell.angle_beta   90.00
_cell.angle_gamma   90.00
#
_symmetry.space_group_name_H-M   'P 1'
#
loop_
_entity.id
_entity.type
_entity.pdbx_description
1 polymer ?
#
loop_
_entity_poly.entity_id
_entity_poly.type
_entity_poly.pdbx_seq_one_letter_code
_entity_poly.pdbx_strand_id
1 'polypeptide(L)' 'MRLVPALDLLNGNCVRLTHGDFSTAIIYDTDPVAVAQRFAAAGCSHLHVVDLDGA' A
#
# COMPACT_ATOMS: atom_id res chain seq x y z
N MET A 1 2.24 21.60 -3.68
CA MET A 1 1.53 20.31 -3.84
C MET A 1 2.52 19.19 -3.59
N ARG A 2 2.23 18.22 -2.71
CA ARG A 2 3.12 17.08 -2.41
C ARG A 2 2.37 15.79 -2.76
N LEU A 3 2.99 14.92 -3.55
CA LEU A 3 2.47 13.59 -3.86
C LEU A 3 2.83 12.66 -2.70
N VAL A 4 1.84 11.95 -2.17
CA VAL A 4 2.03 10.95 -1.11
C VAL A 4 1.43 9.63 -1.61
N PRO A 5 2.23 8.67 -2.10
CA PRO A 5 1.74 7.33 -2.41
C PRO A 5 1.15 6.66 -1.18
N ALA A 6 0.15 5.81 -1.38
CA ALA A 6 -0.53 5.06 -0.33
C ALA A 6 -0.41 3.54 -0.59
N LEU A 7 -0.12 2.80 0.47
CA LEU A 7 0.07 1.35 0.46
C LEU A 7 -0.79 0.73 1.56
N ASP A 8 -1.75 -0.10 1.16
CA ASP A 8 -2.63 -0.78 2.09
C ASP A 8 -2.11 -2.22 2.28
N LEU A 9 -1.96 -2.64 3.54
CA LEU A 9 -1.41 -3.93 3.93
C LEU A 9 -2.50 -4.82 4.47
N LEU A 10 -2.56 -6.06 3.97
CA LEU A 10 -3.44 -7.10 4.49
C LEU A 10 -2.74 -8.45 4.41
N ASN A 11 -2.62 -9.14 5.54
CA ASN A 11 -1.88 -10.38 5.71
C ASN A 11 -0.46 -10.31 5.14
N GLY A 12 0.24 -9.19 5.35
CA GLY A 12 1.59 -8.94 4.83
C GLY A 12 1.67 -8.68 3.31
N ASN A 13 0.55 -8.65 2.59
CA ASN A 13 0.50 -8.34 1.17
C ASN A 13 0.06 -6.89 0.92
N CYS A 14 0.46 -6.33 -0.21
CA CYS A 14 -0.06 -5.06 -0.68
C CYS A 14 -1.38 -5.28 -1.41
N VAL A 15 -2.45 -4.71 -0.87
CA VAL A 15 -3.80 -4.89 -1.40
C VAL A 15 -4.45 -3.57 -1.79
N ARG A 16 -5.45 -3.65 -2.66
CA ARG A 16 -6.40 -2.55 -2.89
C ARG A 16 -7.80 -3.05 -2.63
N LEU A 17 -8.53 -2.33 -1.79
CA LEU A 17 -9.96 -2.54 -1.58
C LEU A 17 -10.76 -1.59 -2.46
N THR A 18 -11.89 -2.06 -3.00
CA THR A 18 -12.88 -1.20 -3.64
C THR A 18 -13.81 -0.66 -2.56
N HIS A 19 -13.82 0.66 -2.35
CA HIS A 19 -14.63 1.34 -1.32
C HIS A 19 -14.45 0.77 0.12
N GLY A 20 -13.28 0.21 0.43
CA GLY A 20 -13.02 -0.40 1.74
C GLY A 20 -13.64 -1.78 1.96
N ASP A 21 -14.18 -2.41 0.91
CA ASP A 21 -14.74 -3.76 1.01
C ASP A 21 -13.63 -4.82 0.91
N PHE A 22 -13.39 -5.53 2.01
CA PHE A 22 -12.42 -6.61 2.12
C PHE A 22 -12.70 -7.79 1.16
N SER A 23 -13.95 -8.02 0.78
CA SER A 23 -14.29 -9.07 -0.20
C SER A 23 -13.76 -8.75 -1.60
N THR A 24 -13.46 -7.49 -1.86
CA THR A 24 -12.91 -6.99 -3.13
C THR A 24 -11.40 -6.80 -3.08
N ALA A 25 -10.72 -7.35 -2.08
CA ALA A 25 -9.28 -7.22 -1.93
C ALA A 25 -8.55 -7.82 -3.14
N ILE A 26 -7.84 -6.96 -3.87
CA ILE A 26 -6.95 -7.36 -4.96
C ILE A 26 -5.52 -7.21 -4.47
N ILE A 27 -4.78 -8.32 -4.44
CA ILE A 27 -3.34 -8.31 -4.19
C ILE A 27 -2.64 -7.80 -5.44
N TYR A 28 -1.87 -6.71 -5.31
CA TYR A 28 -1.11 -6.16 -6.43
C TYR A 28 0.41 -6.36 -6.30
N ASP A 29 0.91 -6.58 -5.08
CA ASP A 29 2.29 -6.96 -4.82
C ASP A 29 2.34 -7.73 -3.48
N THR A 30 3.30 -8.64 -3.36
CA THR A 30 3.50 -9.45 -2.15
C THR A 30 4.69 -8.99 -1.32
N ASP A 31 5.46 -8.00 -1.81
CA ASP A 31 6.60 -7.41 -1.09
C ASP A 31 6.38 -5.90 -0.85
N PRO A 32 5.82 -5.53 0.30
CA PRO A 32 5.65 -4.13 0.69
C PRO A 32 6.94 -3.32 0.70
N VAL A 33 8.06 -3.94 1.06
CA VAL A 33 9.35 -3.26 1.16
C VAL A 33 9.86 -2.91 -0.22
N ALA A 34 9.74 -3.84 -1.19
CA ALA A 34 10.08 -3.56 -2.58
C ALA A 34 9.23 -2.43 -3.17
N VAL A 35 7.92 -2.40 -2.87
CA VAL A 35 7.04 -1.32 -3.35
C VAL A 35 7.43 0.02 -2.71
N ALA A 36 7.71 0.05 -1.41
CA ALA A 36 8.17 1.26 -0.72
C ALA A 36 9.49 1.79 -1.30
N GLN A 37 10.44 0.88 -1.62
CA GLN A 37 11.70 1.24 -2.27
C GLN A 37 11.49 1.81 -3.68
N ARG A 38 10.55 1.26 -4.47
CA ARG A 38 10.20 1.82 -5.79
C ARG A 38 9.68 3.25 -5.68
N PHE A 39 8.83 3.54 -4.69
CA PHE A 39 8.34 4.90 -4.46
C PHE A 39 9.46 5.86 -4.03
N ALA A 40 10.35 5.42 -3.14
CA ALA A 40 11.52 6.19 -2.74
C ALA A 40 12.44 6.48 -3.95
N ALA A 41 12.71 5.47 -4.79
CA ALA A 41 13.50 5.61 -6.01
C ALA A 41 12.85 6.54 -7.04
N ALA A 42 11.52 6.63 -7.05
CA ALA A 42 10.76 7.57 -7.87
C ALA A 42 10.75 9.01 -7.32
N GLY A 43 11.46 9.29 -6.21
CA GLY A 43 11.57 10.62 -5.62
C GLY A 43 10.48 10.97 -4.60
N CYS A 44 9.66 10.00 -4.18
CA CYS A 44 8.68 10.22 -3.11
C CYS A 44 9.41 10.23 -1.75
N SER A 45 9.26 11.32 -1.01
CA SER A 45 9.86 11.46 0.32
C SER A 45 8.96 10.97 1.47
N HIS A 46 7.69 10.68 1.16
CA HIS A 46 6.68 10.28 2.14
C HIS A 46 5.88 9.12 1.54
N LEU A 47 5.51 8.16 2.37
CA LEU A 47 4.66 7.03 2.03
C LEU A 47 3.58 6.93 3.11
N HIS A 48 2.32 6.90 2.70
CA HIS A 48 1.20 6.60 3.58
C HIS A 48 1.00 5.09 3.61
N VAL A 49 1.01 4.48 4.79
CA VAL A 49 0.83 3.04 4.96
C VAL A 49 -0.37 2.82 5.86
N VAL A 50 -1.29 1.97 5.42
CA VAL A 50 -2.47 1.56 6.19
C VAL A 50 -2.35 0.07 6.48
N ASP A 51 -2.32 -0.29 7.76
CA ASP A 51 -2.37 -1.67 8.19
C ASP A 51 -3.84 -2.07 8.40
N LEU A 52 -4.35 -2.94 7.53
CA LEU A 52 -5.74 -3.43 7.58
C LEU A 52 -5.88 -4.68 8.47
N ASP A 53 -4.77 -5.32 8.88
CA ASP A 53 -4.83 -6.46 9.81
C ASP A 53 -5.19 -6.01 11.23
N GLY A 54 -4.95 -4.74 11.56
CA GLY A 54 -5.29 -4.14 12.84
C GLY A 54 -6.68 -3.52 12.95
N ALA A 55 -7.50 -3.58 11.89
CA ALA A 55 -8.85 -3.01 11.83
C ALA A 55 -9.93 -4.01 12.25
#